data_AF-A0AAD8LDW5-F1
#
_entry.id   AF-A0AAD8LDW5-F1
#
_cell.length_a   1.000
_cell.length_b   1.000
_cell.length_c   1.000
_cell.angle_alpha   90.00
_cell.angle_beta   90.00
_cell.angle_gamma   90.00
#
_symmetry.space_group_name_H-M   'P 1'
#
loop_
_entity.id
_entity.type
_entity.pdbx_description
1 polymer ?
#
loop_
_entity_poly.entity_id
_entity_poly.type
_entity_poly.pdbx_seq_one_letter_code
_entity_poly.pdbx_strand_id
1 'polypeptide(L)'
;MSPFIGPNSSHFTQYDPHQAFVPQWQILNKDSVLDVDIARQFLHHATTPKDLNILRQLSPMEFSNGAHLNQAQATGWFSEMHRRWVEAEMKIQQLSQEIRSVQESNASIHRLEHQLATKTEALQKATDTTSTLRNELDLALRVSSREVAKTTALRQEKEQLEVRLHEILTDQEKTKQESMSQISDLISKLQSAEQTQSDLSKRNEKKDQTIQKLEEKLRTYEDQASLLQKEKLELNNMKEWLFSDGLGIMARKIVKSPELVKSIALVNSRMRQLGYKDGVTSGYSFGSRGKSIDEVHPPVDEGIQSKVLSAVRSISDVQFRLVSDLQGNPQISLPELKRLLNAATPSASTSLLHPDP
;
A
#
# COMPACT_ATOMS: atom_id res chain seq x y z
N MET A 1 -26.78 38.04 -21.02
CA MET A 1 -25.80 38.98 -20.45
C MET A 1 -26.12 39.15 -18.98
N SER A 2 -25.46 38.37 -18.13
CA SER A 2 -25.52 38.49 -16.66
C SER A 2 -24.11 38.81 -16.20
N PRO A 3 -23.91 39.80 -15.31
CA PRO A 3 -22.57 40.29 -15.02
C PRO A 3 -21.80 39.30 -14.16
N PHE A 4 -20.59 39.02 -14.61
CA PHE A 4 -19.56 38.27 -13.92
C PHE A 4 -19.10 39.12 -12.71
N ILE A 5 -19.52 38.74 -11.50
CA ILE A 5 -18.99 39.34 -10.27
C ILE A 5 -17.71 38.57 -9.92
N GLY A 6 -16.57 39.17 -10.25
CA GLY A 6 -15.25 38.64 -9.85
C GLY A 6 -15.06 38.69 -8.33
N PRO A 7 -14.15 37.87 -7.76
CA PRO A 7 -13.88 37.87 -6.33
C PRO A 7 -12.91 39.01 -5.99
N ASN A 8 -13.41 40.23 -6.01
CA ASN A 8 -12.73 41.40 -5.44
C ASN A 8 -13.70 42.15 -4.54
N SER A 9 -13.88 41.65 -3.33
CA SER A 9 -14.20 42.47 -2.16
C SER A 9 -13.86 41.68 -0.91
N SER A 10 -12.62 41.86 -0.44
CA SER A 10 -12.25 41.59 0.95
C SER A 10 -12.97 42.60 1.85
N HIS A 11 -14.28 42.41 2.04
CA HIS A 11 -14.94 42.97 3.22
C HIS A 11 -14.47 42.13 4.41
N PHE A 12 -13.34 42.52 4.98
CA PHE A 12 -13.03 42.15 6.36
C PHE A 12 -14.09 42.81 7.25
N THR A 13 -15.18 42.09 7.49
CA THR A 13 -16.13 42.45 8.54
C THR A 13 -15.36 42.50 9.85
N GLN A 14 -15.42 43.69 10.47
CA GLN A 14 -14.95 43.97 11.82
C GLN A 14 -15.37 42.83 12.74
N TYR A 15 -14.40 42.17 13.39
CA TYR A 15 -14.64 41.05 14.29
C TYR A 15 -15.46 41.51 15.50
N ASP A 16 -16.70 41.05 15.62
CA ASP A 16 -17.54 41.23 16.80
C ASP A 16 -17.26 40.08 17.79
N PRO A 17 -16.66 40.36 18.96
CA PRO A 17 -16.33 39.33 19.95
C PRO A 17 -17.55 38.64 20.58
N HIS A 18 -18.78 39.12 20.34
CA HIS A 18 -20.01 38.51 20.83
C HIS A 18 -20.73 37.62 19.81
N GLN A 19 -20.23 37.55 18.57
CA GLN A 19 -20.82 36.70 17.54
C GLN A 19 -20.24 35.29 17.60
N ALA A 20 -21.11 34.28 17.72
CA ALA A 20 -20.68 32.88 17.66
C ALA A 20 -20.00 32.59 16.31
N PHE A 21 -18.80 32.00 16.36
CA PHE A 21 -18.06 31.62 15.16
C PHE A 21 -18.86 30.57 14.37
N VAL A 22 -19.32 30.95 13.17
CA VAL A 22 -19.93 30.02 12.21
C VAL A 22 -18.92 29.79 11.08
N PRO A 23 -18.38 28.55 10.93
CA PRO A 23 -17.48 28.25 9.84
C PRO A 23 -18.17 28.38 8.48
N GLN A 24 -17.53 29.08 7.54
CA GLN A 24 -18.09 29.37 6.20
C GLN A 24 -17.59 28.39 5.12
N TRP A 25 -17.46 27.10 5.43
CA TRP A 25 -17.02 26.13 4.42
C TRP A 25 -18.22 25.63 3.60
N GLN A 26 -18.14 25.71 2.28
CA GLN A 26 -19.12 25.12 1.36
C GLN A 26 -18.65 23.72 0.93
N ILE A 27 -18.59 22.73 1.85
CA ILE A 27 -18.24 21.34 1.51
C ILE A 27 -19.50 20.46 1.54
N LEU A 28 -19.88 19.95 0.38
CA LEU A 28 -21.00 19.02 0.20
C LEU A 28 -20.56 17.55 0.33
N ASN A 29 -21.50 16.59 0.37
CA ASN A 29 -21.16 15.17 0.55
C ASN A 29 -20.52 14.49 -0.69
N LYS A 30 -20.41 15.19 -1.82
CA LYS A 30 -19.85 14.64 -3.09
C LYS A 30 -18.46 15.20 -3.43
N ASP A 31 -17.95 16.00 -2.53
CA ASP A 31 -16.81 16.87 -2.72
C ASP A 31 -15.53 16.08 -2.45
N SER A 32 -14.66 15.99 -3.46
CA SER A 32 -13.39 15.27 -3.41
C SER A 32 -12.24 16.26 -3.35
N VAL A 33 -11.13 15.90 -2.71
CA VAL A 33 -9.89 16.70 -2.76
C VAL A 33 -9.33 16.80 -4.19
N LEU A 34 -9.83 15.97 -5.11
CA LEU A 34 -9.57 16.07 -6.55
C LEU A 34 -10.33 17.21 -7.24
N ASP A 35 -11.32 17.80 -6.57
CA ASP A 35 -12.00 19.01 -7.06
C ASP A 35 -11.07 20.21 -6.89
N VAL A 36 -10.93 21.00 -7.96
CA VAL A 36 -10.04 22.15 -8.05
C VAL A 36 -10.37 23.19 -6.98
N ASP A 37 -11.64 23.41 -6.69
CA ASP A 37 -12.05 24.43 -5.71
C ASP A 37 -11.74 23.99 -4.28
N ILE A 38 -11.77 22.68 -4.02
CA ILE A 38 -11.45 22.09 -2.72
C ILE A 38 -9.95 22.02 -2.52
N ALA A 39 -9.20 21.64 -3.56
CA ALA A 39 -7.75 21.70 -3.54
C ALA A 39 -7.26 23.14 -3.28
N ARG A 40 -7.93 24.14 -3.86
CA ARG A 40 -7.63 25.56 -3.60
C ARG A 40 -7.93 25.97 -2.16
N GLN A 41 -9.06 25.55 -1.59
CA GLN A 41 -9.38 25.80 -0.17
C GLN A 41 -8.41 25.07 0.78
N PHE A 42 -8.06 23.83 0.48
CA PHE A 42 -7.07 23.06 1.21
C PHE A 42 -5.72 23.78 1.23
N LEU A 43 -5.22 24.18 0.04
CA LEU A 43 -3.96 24.91 -0.06
C LEU A 43 -4.05 26.24 0.69
N HIS A 44 -5.17 26.95 0.60
CA HIS A 44 -5.37 28.19 1.33
C HIS A 44 -5.25 28.01 2.85
N HIS A 45 -5.88 26.98 3.41
CA HIS A 45 -5.87 26.71 4.85
C HIS A 45 -4.58 26.02 5.33
N ALA A 46 -3.89 25.28 4.46
CA ALA A 46 -2.60 24.66 4.73
C ALA A 46 -1.40 25.62 4.56
N THR A 47 -1.62 26.79 3.96
CA THR A 47 -0.56 27.80 3.74
C THR A 47 -0.04 28.31 5.09
N THR A 48 1.28 28.32 5.27
CA THR A 48 1.86 28.77 6.54
C THR A 48 1.64 30.27 6.74
N PRO A 49 1.60 30.77 7.99
CA PRO A 49 1.54 32.21 8.24
C PRO A 49 2.66 32.99 7.53
N LYS A 50 3.86 32.40 7.45
CA LYS A 50 4.98 33.01 6.72
C LYS A 50 4.67 33.18 5.22
N ASP A 51 4.10 32.17 4.59
CA ASP A 51 3.74 32.21 3.17
C ASP A 51 2.55 33.15 2.92
N LEU A 52 1.57 33.18 3.83
CA LEU A 52 0.47 34.16 3.80
C LEU A 52 0.99 35.61 3.85
N ASN A 53 2.00 35.88 4.68
CA ASN A 53 2.61 37.20 4.80
C ASN A 53 3.34 37.61 3.51
N ILE A 54 4.13 36.68 2.94
CA ILE A 54 4.89 36.90 1.70
C ILE A 54 3.95 37.11 0.51
N LEU A 55 2.87 36.35 0.42
CA LEU A 55 1.95 36.38 -0.72
C LEU A 55 0.99 37.58 -0.70
N ARG A 56 0.68 38.14 0.48
CA ARG A 56 -0.43 39.11 0.62
C ARG A 56 0.01 40.52 1.04
N GLN A 57 1.28 40.74 1.39
CA GLN A 57 1.82 42.06 1.79
C GLN A 57 0.92 42.81 2.79
N LEU A 58 0.35 42.07 3.75
CA LEU A 58 -0.62 42.62 4.70
C LEU A 58 0.08 43.47 5.77
N SER A 59 -0.63 44.46 6.32
CA SER A 59 -0.14 45.15 7.52
C SER A 59 -0.05 44.17 8.70
N PRO A 60 0.80 44.42 9.72
CA PRO A 60 1.00 43.50 10.84
C PRO A 60 -0.30 43.13 11.59
N MET A 61 -1.25 44.06 11.68
CA MET A 61 -2.53 43.85 12.38
C MET A 61 -3.52 43.04 11.53
N GLU A 62 -3.59 43.30 10.22
CA GLU A 62 -4.40 42.51 9.28
C GLU A 62 -3.84 41.09 9.12
N PHE A 63 -2.51 40.96 9.13
CA PHE A 63 -1.83 39.67 9.13
C PHE A 63 -2.17 38.85 10.37
N SER A 64 -2.09 39.44 11.56
CA SER A 64 -2.41 38.75 12.82
C SER A 64 -3.87 38.27 12.84
N ASN A 65 -4.82 39.15 12.53
CA ASN A 65 -6.24 38.79 12.51
C ASN A 65 -6.55 37.75 11.42
N GLY A 66 -5.99 37.90 10.22
CA GLY A 66 -6.16 36.96 9.12
C GLY A 66 -5.52 35.59 9.40
N ALA A 67 -4.36 35.55 10.05
CA ALA A 67 -3.69 34.31 10.43
C ALA A 67 -4.49 33.55 11.50
N HIS A 68 -4.99 34.23 12.52
CA HIS A 68 -5.81 33.60 13.56
C HIS A 68 -7.15 33.09 13.01
N LEU A 69 -7.82 33.87 12.15
CA LEU A 69 -9.06 33.45 11.50
C LEU A 69 -8.82 32.25 10.56
N ASN A 70 -7.77 32.28 9.75
CA ASN A 70 -7.42 31.17 8.87
C ASN A 70 -7.09 29.91 9.68
N GLN A 71 -6.38 30.05 10.80
CA GLN A 71 -6.07 28.92 11.67
C GLN A 71 -7.33 28.32 12.29
N ALA A 72 -8.27 29.15 12.78
CA ALA A 72 -9.54 28.66 13.31
C ALA A 72 -10.38 27.94 12.25
N GLN A 73 -10.43 28.47 11.03
CA GLN A 73 -11.12 27.84 9.90
C GLN A 73 -10.43 26.54 9.48
N ALA A 74 -9.10 26.52 9.41
CA ALA A 74 -8.32 25.34 9.06
C ALA A 74 -8.53 24.21 10.07
N THR A 75 -8.48 24.50 11.37
CA THR A 75 -8.71 23.50 12.42
C THR A 75 -10.08 22.86 12.29
N GLY A 76 -11.15 23.65 12.16
CA GLY A 76 -12.49 23.08 12.00
C GLY A 76 -12.64 22.29 10.70
N TRP A 77 -12.08 22.79 9.60
CA TRP A 77 -12.15 22.15 8.28
C TRP A 77 -11.44 20.80 8.27
N PHE A 78 -10.21 20.74 8.81
CA PHE A 78 -9.45 19.49 8.92
C PHE A 78 -10.12 18.48 9.85
N SER A 79 -10.68 18.93 10.98
CA SER A 79 -11.42 18.05 11.88
C SER A 79 -12.65 17.43 11.21
N GLU A 80 -13.42 18.21 10.46
CA GLU A 80 -14.61 17.72 9.75
C GLU A 80 -14.23 16.80 8.57
N MET A 81 -13.19 17.12 7.81
CA MET A 81 -12.64 16.24 6.78
C MET A 81 -12.16 14.91 7.36
N HIS A 82 -11.46 14.94 8.49
CA HIS A 82 -11.00 13.74 9.16
C HIS A 82 -12.17 12.87 9.65
N ARG A 83 -13.18 13.48 10.28
CA ARG A 83 -14.40 12.78 10.71
C ARG A 83 -15.07 12.06 9.54
N ARG A 84 -15.28 12.75 8.42
CA ARG A 84 -15.91 12.17 7.22
C ARG A 84 -15.06 11.06 6.59
N TRP A 85 -13.73 11.21 6.60
CA TRP A 85 -12.83 10.17 6.11
C TRP A 85 -12.94 8.89 6.95
N VAL A 86 -12.94 9.02 8.28
CA VAL A 86 -13.15 7.88 9.19
C VAL A 86 -14.51 7.21 8.95
N GLU A 87 -15.58 7.99 8.82
CA GLU A 87 -16.92 7.46 8.52
C GLU A 87 -16.98 6.71 7.18
N ALA A 88 -16.32 7.24 6.15
CA ALA A 88 -16.23 6.58 4.85
C ALA A 88 -15.43 5.27 4.92
N GLU A 89 -14.31 5.26 5.65
CA GLU A 89 -13.48 4.07 5.82
C GLU A 89 -14.22 2.97 6.59
N MET A 90 -14.95 3.32 7.65
CA MET A 90 -15.84 2.39 8.36
C MET A 90 -16.89 1.78 7.42
N LYS A 91 -17.49 2.60 6.55
CA LYS A 91 -18.50 2.13 5.60
C LYS A 91 -17.90 1.21 4.53
N ILE A 92 -16.69 1.49 4.06
CA ILE A 92 -15.95 0.61 3.14
C ILE A 92 -15.67 -0.74 3.80
N GLN A 93 -15.27 -0.76 5.07
CA GLN A 93 -15.03 -1.99 5.81
C GLN A 93 -16.31 -2.82 5.96
N GLN A 94 -17.43 -2.19 6.30
CA GLN A 94 -18.72 -2.85 6.42
C GLN A 94 -19.14 -3.49 5.07
N LEU A 95 -19.09 -2.72 3.98
CA LEU A 95 -19.43 -3.24 2.65
C LEU A 95 -18.50 -4.39 2.21
N SER A 96 -17.22 -4.31 2.55
CA SER A 96 -16.26 -5.39 2.27
C SER A 96 -16.55 -6.66 3.06
N GLN A 97 -17.13 -6.55 4.26
CA GLN A 97 -17.59 -7.70 5.03
C GLN A 97 -18.86 -8.31 4.43
N GLU A 98 -19.81 -7.48 4.01
CA GLU A 98 -21.03 -7.93 3.30
C GLU A 98 -20.69 -8.65 1.99
N ILE A 99 -19.77 -8.11 1.19
CA ILE A 99 -19.29 -8.76 -0.05
C ILE A 99 -18.71 -10.15 0.24
N ARG A 100 -17.89 -10.28 1.28
CA ARG A 100 -17.32 -11.59 1.68
C ARG A 100 -18.40 -12.58 2.09
N SER A 101 -19.37 -12.14 2.89
CA SER A 101 -20.50 -12.99 3.29
C SER A 101 -21.30 -13.48 2.08
N VAL A 102 -21.57 -12.61 1.10
CA VAL A 102 -22.26 -12.98 -0.14
C VAL A 102 -21.42 -13.97 -0.96
N GLN A 103 -20.10 -13.77 -1.06
CA GLN A 103 -19.21 -14.69 -1.76
C GLN A 103 -19.18 -16.09 -1.14
N GLU A 104 -19.17 -16.19 0.20
CA GLU A 104 -19.25 -17.46 0.92
C GLU A 104 -20.59 -18.18 0.70
N SER A 105 -21.68 -17.42 0.70
CA SER A 105 -23.01 -17.94 0.36
C SER A 105 -23.04 -18.47 -1.08
N ASN A 106 -22.44 -17.75 -2.02
CA ASN A 106 -22.42 -18.16 -3.43
C ASN A 106 -21.55 -19.41 -3.66
N ALA A 107 -20.43 -19.54 -2.96
CA ALA A 107 -19.61 -20.75 -2.96
C ALA A 107 -20.39 -21.96 -2.41
N SER A 108 -21.23 -21.74 -1.40
CA SER A 108 -22.10 -22.78 -0.84
C SER A 108 -23.19 -23.21 -1.83
N ILE A 109 -23.79 -22.27 -2.57
CA ILE A 109 -24.74 -22.56 -3.65
C ILE A 109 -24.08 -23.44 -4.73
N HIS A 110 -22.89 -23.07 -5.21
CA HIS A 110 -22.19 -23.89 -6.20
C HIS A 110 -21.87 -25.32 -5.73
N ARG A 111 -21.55 -25.49 -4.44
CA ARG A 111 -21.37 -26.84 -3.87
C ARG A 111 -22.67 -27.63 -3.87
N LEU A 112 -23.79 -27.00 -3.50
CA LEU A 112 -25.11 -27.64 -3.53
C LEU A 112 -25.54 -27.99 -4.95
N GLU A 113 -25.30 -27.12 -5.93
CA GLU A 113 -25.54 -27.41 -7.35
C GLU A 113 -24.77 -28.64 -7.83
N HIS A 114 -23.49 -28.75 -7.44
CA HIS A 114 -22.69 -29.91 -7.80
C HIS A 114 -23.18 -31.20 -7.12
N GLN A 115 -23.55 -31.14 -5.84
CA GLN A 115 -24.17 -32.27 -5.13
C GLN A 115 -25.51 -32.67 -5.73
N LEU A 116 -26.30 -31.71 -6.19
CA LEU A 116 -27.57 -31.97 -6.85
C LEU A 116 -27.32 -32.70 -8.17
N ALA A 117 -26.43 -32.19 -9.02
CA ALA A 117 -26.06 -32.82 -10.30
C ALA A 117 -25.58 -34.27 -10.14
N THR A 118 -24.73 -34.55 -9.15
CA THR A 118 -24.24 -35.92 -8.89
C THR A 118 -25.37 -36.84 -8.40
N LYS A 119 -26.29 -36.35 -7.56
CA LYS A 119 -27.48 -37.11 -7.16
C LYS A 119 -28.43 -37.36 -8.32
N THR A 120 -28.62 -36.41 -9.23
CA THR A 120 -29.47 -36.62 -10.42
C THR A 120 -28.89 -37.69 -11.34
N GLU A 121 -27.57 -37.70 -11.54
CA GLU A 121 -26.89 -38.74 -12.34
C GLU A 121 -27.03 -40.13 -11.69
N ALA A 122 -26.88 -40.23 -10.36
CA ALA A 122 -27.07 -41.47 -9.63
C ALA A 122 -28.52 -41.98 -9.73
N LEU A 123 -29.50 -41.07 -9.65
CA LEU A 123 -30.93 -41.41 -9.82
C LEU A 123 -31.22 -41.93 -11.24
N GLN A 124 -30.62 -41.31 -12.26
CA GLN A 124 -30.77 -41.77 -13.64
C GLN A 124 -30.23 -43.19 -13.81
N LYS A 125 -29.02 -43.47 -13.31
CA LYS A 125 -28.44 -44.82 -13.33
C LYS A 125 -29.32 -45.85 -12.61
N ALA A 126 -29.87 -45.50 -11.46
CA ALA A 126 -30.77 -46.39 -10.71
C ALA A 126 -32.08 -46.67 -11.50
N THR A 127 -32.60 -45.66 -12.19
CA THR A 127 -33.79 -45.79 -13.04
C THR A 127 -33.53 -46.74 -14.22
N ASP A 128 -32.39 -46.58 -14.87
CA ASP A 128 -31.97 -47.44 -15.98
C ASP A 128 -31.81 -48.90 -15.52
N THR A 129 -31.16 -49.14 -14.37
CA THR A 129 -31.06 -50.51 -13.79
C THR A 129 -32.40 -51.10 -13.38
N THR A 130 -33.34 -50.29 -12.94
CA THR A 130 -34.69 -50.77 -12.59
C THR A 130 -35.45 -51.17 -13.85
N SER A 131 -35.23 -50.46 -14.97
CA SER A 131 -35.83 -50.78 -16.27
C SER A 131 -35.31 -52.10 -16.84
N THR A 132 -34.01 -52.40 -16.71
CA THR A 132 -33.42 -53.66 -17.18
C THR A 132 -33.92 -54.86 -16.35
N LEU A 133 -33.93 -54.74 -15.03
CA LEU A 133 -34.45 -55.78 -14.13
C LEU A 133 -35.95 -56.06 -14.38
N ARG A 134 -36.72 -55.03 -14.72
CA ARG A 134 -38.15 -55.18 -15.08
C ARG A 134 -38.35 -55.95 -16.37
N ASN A 135 -37.47 -55.75 -17.35
CA ASN A 135 -37.49 -56.48 -18.63
C ASN A 135 -37.05 -57.94 -18.46
N GLU A 136 -36.08 -58.21 -17.59
CA GLU A 136 -35.64 -59.58 -17.25
C GLU A 136 -36.74 -60.36 -16.52
N LEU A 137 -37.50 -59.71 -15.64
CA LEU A 137 -38.63 -60.32 -14.94
C LEU A 137 -39.77 -60.72 -15.90
N ASP A 138 -40.06 -59.90 -16.93
CA ASP A 138 -41.08 -60.20 -17.95
C ASP A 138 -40.65 -61.36 -18.87
N LEU A 139 -39.34 -61.51 -19.11
CA LEU A 139 -38.80 -62.63 -19.89
C LEU A 139 -38.85 -63.95 -19.10
N ALA A 140 -38.54 -63.92 -17.80
CA ALA A 140 -38.60 -65.09 -16.91
C ALA A 140 -40.03 -65.64 -16.74
N LEU A 141 -41.04 -64.77 -16.64
CA LEU A 141 -42.45 -65.16 -16.54
C LEU A 141 -42.97 -65.86 -17.82
N ARG A 142 -42.40 -65.53 -18.99
CA ARG A 142 -42.74 -66.16 -20.28
C ARG A 142 -42.10 -67.54 -20.49
N VAL A 143 -40.91 -67.76 -19.91
CA VAL A 143 -40.20 -69.05 -19.97
C VAL A 143 -40.80 -70.06 -18.99
N SER A 144 -41.24 -69.62 -17.81
CA SER A 144 -41.86 -70.50 -16.81
C SER A 144 -43.24 -71.06 -17.21
N SER A 145 -43.92 -70.43 -18.17
CA SER A 145 -45.27 -70.83 -18.62
C SER A 145 -45.28 -71.91 -19.72
N ARG A 146 -44.13 -72.36 -20.23
CA ARG A 146 -44.03 -73.23 -21.42
C ARG A 146 -43.49 -74.65 -21.17
N GLU A 147 -43.05 -74.97 -19.94
CA GLU A 147 -42.37 -76.23 -19.59
C GLU A 147 -43.26 -77.31 -18.92
N VAL A 148 -44.55 -77.05 -18.68
CA VAL A 148 -45.39 -77.98 -17.88
C VAL A 148 -46.14 -79.06 -18.70
N ALA A 149 -46.07 -79.07 -20.05
CA ALA A 149 -47.07 -79.80 -20.85
C ALA A 149 -46.59 -80.91 -21.82
N LYS A 150 -45.35 -81.43 -21.75
CA LYS A 150 -44.87 -82.29 -22.85
C LYS A 150 -43.95 -83.47 -22.46
N THR A 151 -44.44 -84.37 -21.63
CA THR A 151 -43.76 -85.63 -21.30
C THR A 151 -44.75 -86.81 -21.29
N THR A 152 -44.93 -87.53 -22.42
CA THR A 152 -45.32 -88.98 -22.49
C THR A 152 -45.67 -89.51 -23.91
N ALA A 153 -44.84 -89.38 -24.96
CA ALA A 153 -45.10 -90.16 -26.21
C ALA A 153 -43.86 -90.40 -27.10
N LEU A 154 -42.81 -90.99 -26.53
CA LEU A 154 -41.61 -91.41 -27.26
C LEU A 154 -41.81 -92.80 -27.88
N ARG A 155 -42.31 -92.88 -29.12
CA ARG A 155 -42.18 -94.10 -29.96
C ARG A 155 -42.03 -93.84 -31.46
N GLN A 156 -42.12 -92.59 -31.90
CA GLN A 156 -41.81 -92.15 -33.28
C GLN A 156 -40.47 -91.38 -33.38
N GLU A 157 -39.65 -91.42 -32.32
CA GLU A 157 -38.52 -90.51 -32.07
C GLU A 157 -37.24 -90.80 -32.90
N LYS A 158 -37.15 -91.91 -33.63
CA LYS A 158 -35.86 -92.32 -34.22
C LYS A 158 -35.49 -91.58 -35.51
N GLU A 159 -36.45 -91.18 -36.33
CA GLU A 159 -36.20 -90.48 -37.62
C GLU A 159 -36.22 -88.95 -37.51
N GLN A 160 -36.84 -88.39 -36.46
CA GLN A 160 -36.79 -86.96 -36.17
C GLN A 160 -35.53 -86.53 -35.38
N LEU A 161 -34.80 -87.48 -34.79
CA LEU A 161 -33.60 -87.20 -33.99
C LEU A 161 -32.40 -86.74 -34.84
N GLU A 162 -32.25 -87.21 -36.08
CA GLU A 162 -31.13 -86.81 -36.95
C GLU A 162 -31.27 -85.36 -37.44
N VAL A 163 -32.50 -84.92 -37.75
CA VAL A 163 -32.79 -83.53 -38.12
C VAL A 163 -32.63 -82.58 -36.92
N ARG A 164 -33.10 -82.98 -35.73
CA ARG A 164 -32.91 -82.21 -34.49
C ARG A 164 -31.44 -82.12 -34.05
N LEU A 165 -30.65 -83.17 -34.26
CA LEU A 165 -29.21 -83.13 -33.96
C LEU A 165 -28.49 -82.10 -34.82
N HIS A 166 -28.89 -81.95 -36.09
CA HIS A 166 -28.33 -80.95 -37.00
C HIS A 166 -28.74 -79.50 -36.64
N GLU A 167 -29.99 -79.29 -36.25
CA GLU A 167 -30.49 -77.99 -35.73
C GLU A 167 -29.80 -77.59 -34.41
N ILE A 168 -29.61 -78.53 -33.49
CA ILE A 168 -28.91 -78.27 -32.21
C ILE A 168 -27.43 -77.95 -32.43
N LEU A 169 -26.76 -78.65 -33.35
CA LEU A 169 -25.35 -78.37 -33.67
C LEU A 169 -25.17 -77.01 -34.36
N THR A 170 -26.12 -76.59 -35.19
CA THR A 170 -26.09 -75.26 -35.82
C THR A 170 -26.41 -74.14 -34.83
N ASP A 171 -27.36 -74.35 -33.91
CA ASP A 171 -27.62 -73.40 -32.81
C ASP A 171 -26.46 -73.33 -31.81
N GLN A 172 -25.77 -74.44 -31.53
CA GLN A 172 -24.53 -74.45 -30.73
C GLN A 172 -23.39 -73.70 -31.41
N GLU A 173 -23.18 -73.88 -32.72
CA GLU A 173 -22.12 -73.15 -33.41
C GLU A 173 -22.44 -71.65 -33.53
N LYS A 174 -23.73 -71.29 -33.68
CA LYS A 174 -24.17 -69.88 -33.66
C LYS A 174 -23.98 -69.22 -32.29
N THR A 175 -24.38 -69.88 -31.22
CA THR A 175 -24.17 -69.37 -29.84
C THR A 175 -22.69 -69.28 -29.48
N LYS A 176 -21.87 -70.24 -29.93
CA LYS A 176 -20.42 -70.19 -29.78
C LYS A 176 -19.80 -69.03 -30.58
N GLN A 177 -20.25 -68.77 -31.80
CA GLN A 177 -19.80 -67.65 -32.62
C GLN A 177 -20.19 -66.29 -32.01
N GLU A 178 -21.40 -66.17 -31.48
CA GLU A 178 -21.86 -64.97 -30.74
C GLU A 178 -21.05 -64.77 -29.45
N SER A 179 -20.74 -65.85 -28.72
CA SER A 179 -19.89 -65.82 -27.53
C SER A 179 -18.45 -65.38 -27.87
N MET A 180 -17.87 -65.90 -28.96
CA MET A 180 -16.54 -65.48 -29.43
C MET A 180 -16.51 -64.02 -29.86
N SER A 181 -17.57 -63.53 -30.52
CA SER A 181 -17.69 -62.10 -30.87
C SER A 181 -17.73 -61.22 -29.60
N GLN A 182 -18.47 -61.62 -28.58
CA GLN A 182 -18.54 -60.90 -27.31
C GLN A 182 -17.18 -60.89 -26.57
N ILE A 183 -16.46 -62.02 -26.58
CA ILE A 183 -15.12 -62.11 -25.98
C ILE A 183 -14.14 -61.19 -26.72
N SER A 184 -14.19 -61.15 -28.05
CA SER A 184 -13.36 -60.25 -28.88
C SER A 184 -13.62 -58.77 -28.56
N ASP A 185 -14.88 -58.39 -28.42
CA ASP A 185 -15.29 -57.03 -28.04
C ASP A 185 -14.80 -56.66 -26.62
N LEU A 186 -14.87 -57.60 -25.68
CA LEU A 186 -14.38 -57.39 -24.32
C LEU A 186 -12.86 -57.22 -24.27
N ILE A 187 -12.11 -58.03 -25.02
CA ILE A 187 -10.65 -57.89 -25.14
C ILE A 187 -10.29 -56.51 -25.69
N SER A 188 -10.98 -56.06 -26.74
CA SER A 188 -10.76 -54.75 -27.35
C SER A 188 -11.04 -53.60 -26.37
N LYS A 189 -12.11 -53.72 -25.57
CA LYS A 189 -12.43 -52.75 -24.51
C LYS A 189 -11.38 -52.74 -23.41
N LEU A 190 -10.88 -53.91 -23.01
CA LEU A 190 -9.87 -54.04 -21.96
C LEU A 190 -8.55 -53.38 -22.38
N GLN A 191 -8.10 -53.61 -23.61
CA GLN A 191 -6.92 -52.94 -24.18
C GLN A 191 -7.08 -51.42 -24.22
N SER A 192 -8.27 -50.93 -24.60
CA SER A 192 -8.54 -49.48 -24.61
C SER A 192 -8.51 -48.87 -23.19
N ALA A 193 -8.98 -49.62 -22.18
CA ALA A 193 -8.97 -49.19 -20.79
C ALA A 193 -7.54 -49.15 -20.22
N GLU A 194 -6.72 -50.16 -20.52
CA GLU A 194 -5.30 -50.19 -20.14
C GLU A 194 -4.52 -49.02 -20.75
N GLN A 195 -4.76 -48.71 -22.02
CA GLN A 195 -4.14 -47.56 -22.68
C GLN A 195 -4.55 -46.24 -22.00
N THR A 196 -5.85 -46.08 -21.69
CA THR A 196 -6.36 -44.91 -21.00
C THR A 196 -5.75 -44.76 -19.61
N GLN A 197 -5.58 -45.86 -18.88
CA GLN A 197 -4.94 -45.89 -17.57
C GLN A 197 -3.46 -45.49 -17.64
N SER A 198 -2.73 -45.98 -18.66
CA SER A 198 -1.34 -45.57 -18.92
C SER A 198 -1.23 -44.06 -19.17
N ASP A 199 -2.12 -43.50 -19.99
CA ASP A 199 -2.11 -42.09 -20.32
C ASP A 199 -2.51 -41.19 -19.12
N LEU A 200 -3.43 -41.66 -18.28
CA LEU A 200 -3.76 -40.99 -17.02
C LEU A 200 -2.58 -40.98 -16.05
N SER A 201 -1.85 -42.10 -15.92
CA SER A 201 -0.65 -42.17 -15.07
C SER A 201 0.41 -41.17 -15.51
N LYS A 202 0.72 -41.11 -16.80
CA LYS A 202 1.67 -40.12 -17.36
C LYS A 202 1.20 -38.68 -17.15
N ARG A 203 -0.11 -38.43 -17.23
CA ARG A 203 -0.67 -37.09 -16.98
C ARG A 203 -0.55 -36.70 -15.52
N ASN A 204 -0.75 -37.64 -14.59
CA ASN A 204 -0.61 -37.39 -13.16
C ASN A 204 0.85 -37.10 -12.79
N GLU A 205 1.81 -37.88 -13.30
CA GLU A 205 3.24 -37.60 -13.08
C GLU A 205 3.64 -36.19 -13.54
N LYS A 206 3.16 -35.75 -14.71
CA LYS A 206 3.40 -34.37 -15.19
C LYS A 206 2.78 -33.31 -14.27
N LYS A 207 1.59 -33.58 -13.72
CA LYS A 207 0.94 -32.68 -12.76
C LYS A 207 1.74 -32.62 -11.46
N ASP A 208 2.19 -33.75 -10.94
CA ASP A 208 2.97 -33.80 -9.70
C ASP A 208 4.30 -33.04 -9.84
N GLN A 209 4.99 -33.19 -10.98
CA GLN A 209 6.18 -32.37 -11.29
C GLN A 209 5.89 -30.88 -11.38
N THR A 210 4.71 -30.51 -11.88
CA THR A 210 4.29 -29.10 -11.97
C THR A 210 3.96 -28.55 -10.58
N ILE A 211 3.28 -29.34 -9.75
CA ILE A 211 2.95 -28.98 -8.36
C ILE A 211 4.24 -28.75 -7.57
N GLN A 212 5.21 -29.68 -7.63
CA GLN A 212 6.49 -29.52 -6.95
C GLN A 212 7.22 -28.23 -7.36
N LYS A 213 7.26 -27.91 -8.66
CA LYS A 213 7.85 -26.66 -9.16
C LYS A 213 7.13 -25.41 -8.66
N LEU A 214 5.81 -25.47 -8.51
CA LEU A 214 5.02 -24.36 -7.98
C LEU A 214 5.22 -24.19 -6.48
N GLU A 215 5.28 -25.28 -5.72
CA GLU A 215 5.57 -25.27 -4.28
C GLU A 215 6.96 -24.70 -3.99
N GLU A 216 7.97 -25.07 -4.77
CA GLU A 216 9.32 -24.51 -4.65
C GLU A 216 9.33 -23.00 -4.91
N LYS A 217 8.66 -22.54 -5.98
CA LYS A 217 8.52 -21.11 -6.25
C LYS A 217 7.76 -20.38 -5.14
N LEU A 218 6.69 -20.98 -4.61
CA LEU A 218 5.91 -20.40 -3.53
C LEU A 218 6.79 -20.16 -2.29
N ARG A 219 7.59 -21.15 -1.89
CA ARG A 219 8.57 -21.00 -0.80
C ARG A 219 9.55 -19.86 -1.06
N THR A 220 10.10 -19.77 -2.27
CA THR A 220 11.04 -18.66 -2.58
C THR A 220 10.38 -17.28 -2.48
N TYR A 221 9.10 -17.16 -2.85
CA TYR A 221 8.36 -15.91 -2.70
C TYR A 221 8.00 -15.59 -1.26
N GLU A 222 7.68 -16.60 -0.45
CA GLU A 222 7.45 -16.44 0.99
C GLU A 222 8.72 -15.95 1.71
N ASP A 223 9.89 -16.53 1.39
CA ASP A 223 11.17 -16.10 1.95
C ASP A 223 11.52 -14.65 1.56
N GLN A 224 11.30 -14.28 0.29
CA GLN A 224 11.50 -12.90 -0.18
C GLN A 224 10.55 -11.91 0.49
N ALA A 225 9.27 -12.29 0.63
CA ALA A 225 8.28 -11.45 1.29
C ALA A 225 8.63 -11.21 2.76
N SER A 226 9.11 -12.24 3.46
CA SER A 226 9.57 -12.15 4.85
C SER A 226 10.77 -11.20 4.98
N LEU A 227 11.75 -11.30 4.08
CA LEU A 227 12.91 -10.40 4.06
C LEU A 227 12.50 -8.93 3.85
N LEU A 228 11.66 -8.68 2.84
CA LEU A 228 11.16 -7.33 2.54
C LEU A 228 10.31 -6.76 3.68
N GLN A 229 9.54 -7.59 4.38
CA GLN A 229 8.77 -7.15 5.54
C GLN A 229 9.68 -6.71 6.69
N LYS A 230 10.77 -7.44 6.92
CA LYS A 230 11.78 -7.06 7.92
C LYS A 230 12.46 -5.74 7.56
N GLU A 231 12.89 -5.58 6.31
CA GLU A 231 13.51 -4.34 5.82
C GLU A 231 12.56 -3.14 5.93
N LYS A 232 11.29 -3.33 5.55
CA LYS A 232 10.25 -2.30 5.69
C LYS A 232 10.07 -1.87 7.15
N LEU A 233 10.08 -2.81 8.09
CA LEU A 233 9.97 -2.50 9.52
C LEU A 233 11.18 -1.70 10.02
N GLU A 234 12.39 -2.07 9.62
CA GLU A 234 13.62 -1.34 9.95
C GLU A 234 13.60 0.10 9.40
N LEU A 235 13.18 0.28 8.14
CA LEU A 235 13.01 1.59 7.53
C LEU A 235 11.95 2.44 8.23
N ASN A 236 10.82 1.83 8.62
CA ASN A 236 9.77 2.55 9.32
C ASN A 236 10.24 3.01 10.71
N ASN A 237 10.95 2.14 11.45
CA ASN A 237 11.56 2.49 12.74
C ASN A 237 12.60 3.62 12.59
N MET A 238 13.40 3.59 11.52
CA MET A 238 14.35 4.66 11.22
C MET A 238 13.63 5.98 10.94
N LYS A 239 12.58 5.94 10.12
CA LYS A 239 11.76 7.09 9.77
C LYS A 239 11.12 7.71 11.02
N GLU A 240 10.44 6.90 11.83
CA GLU A 240 9.79 7.34 13.07
C GLU A 240 10.79 8.01 14.00
N TRP A 241 11.94 7.37 14.25
CA TRP A 241 12.97 7.93 15.11
C TRP A 241 13.58 9.23 14.55
N LEU A 242 13.81 9.30 13.24
CA LEU A 242 14.37 10.48 12.60
C LEU A 242 13.46 11.69 12.77
N PHE A 243 12.14 11.51 12.61
CA PHE A 243 11.15 12.58 12.75
C PHE A 243 10.83 12.92 14.21
N SER A 244 10.88 11.97 15.14
CA SER A 244 10.65 12.26 16.56
C SER A 244 11.83 12.97 17.20
N ASP A 245 13.03 12.38 17.09
CA ASP A 245 14.19 12.77 17.88
C ASP A 245 15.41 13.12 17.03
N GLY A 246 15.63 12.38 15.95
CA GLY A 246 16.87 12.42 15.16
C GLY A 246 17.17 13.80 14.57
N LEU A 247 16.19 14.44 13.94
CA LEU A 247 16.34 15.79 13.38
C LEU A 247 16.62 16.83 14.47
N GLY A 248 15.97 16.72 15.62
CA GLY A 248 16.23 17.60 16.76
C GLY A 248 17.65 17.45 17.30
N ILE A 249 18.16 16.22 17.39
CA ILE A 249 19.54 15.96 17.80
C ILE A 249 20.54 16.51 16.76
N MET A 250 20.28 16.30 15.47
CA MET A 250 21.11 16.82 14.38
C MET A 250 21.18 18.35 14.41
N ALA A 251 20.05 19.03 14.52
CA ALA A 251 20.00 20.49 14.60
C ALA A 251 20.79 21.02 15.81
N ARG A 252 20.64 20.40 16.98
CA ARG A 252 21.41 20.77 18.18
C ARG A 252 22.92 20.59 17.99
N LYS A 253 23.34 19.54 17.29
CA LYS A 253 24.76 19.31 16.96
C LYS A 253 25.30 20.35 15.99
N ILE A 254 24.54 20.70 14.95
CA ILE A 254 24.92 21.74 13.99
C ILE A 254 25.04 23.10 14.69
N VAL A 255 24.09 23.46 15.57
CA VAL A 255 24.12 24.73 16.30
C VAL A 255 25.33 24.82 17.25
N LYS A 256 25.72 23.70 17.86
CA LYS A 256 26.88 23.61 18.76
C LYS A 256 28.18 23.27 18.04
N SER A 257 28.17 23.23 16.71
CA SER A 257 29.34 22.79 15.95
C SER A 257 30.44 23.86 15.99
N PRO A 258 31.73 23.47 16.08
CA PRO A 258 32.83 24.43 16.06
C PRO A 258 32.82 25.33 14.83
N GLU A 259 32.35 24.82 13.69
CA GLU A 259 32.29 25.51 12.40
C GLU A 259 31.29 26.68 12.43
N LEU A 260 30.08 26.47 12.97
CA LEU A 260 29.10 27.54 13.11
C LEU A 260 29.51 28.54 14.20
N VAL A 261 29.99 28.04 15.34
CA VAL A 261 30.46 28.90 16.44
C VAL A 261 31.59 29.82 15.97
N LYS A 262 32.56 29.29 15.21
CA LYS A 262 33.66 30.08 14.63
C LYS A 262 33.15 31.15 13.66
N SER A 263 32.18 30.82 12.83
CA SER A 263 31.62 31.75 11.83
C SER A 263 30.80 32.87 12.49
N ILE A 264 29.99 32.53 13.50
CA ILE A 264 29.27 33.52 14.32
C ILE A 264 30.25 34.41 15.10
N ALA A 265 31.31 33.83 15.67
CA ALA A 265 32.35 34.59 16.37
C ALA A 265 33.06 35.58 15.43
N LEU A 266 33.29 35.20 14.16
CA LEU A 266 33.85 36.07 13.14
C LEU A 266 32.92 37.25 12.83
N VAL A 267 31.62 37.00 12.61
CA VAL A 267 30.63 38.07 12.41
C VAL A 267 30.58 39.01 13.61
N ASN A 268 30.50 38.47 14.83
CA ASN A 268 30.49 39.27 16.06
C ASN A 268 31.79 40.08 16.24
N SER A 269 32.93 39.58 15.78
CA SER A 269 34.20 40.32 15.77
C SER A 269 34.15 41.49 14.79
N ARG A 270 33.64 41.28 13.56
CA ARG A 270 33.50 42.34 12.54
C ARG A 270 32.44 43.38 12.88
N MET A 271 31.31 42.96 13.45
CA MET A 271 30.26 43.86 13.95
C MET A 271 30.76 44.72 15.11
N ARG A 272 31.57 44.16 16.03
CA ARG A 272 32.24 44.94 17.08
C ARG A 272 33.20 45.98 16.50
N GLN A 273 33.91 45.66 15.43
CA GLN A 273 34.77 46.63 14.75
C GLN A 273 33.97 47.78 14.11
N LEU A 274 32.79 47.49 13.53
CA LEU A 274 31.87 48.49 12.98
C LEU A 274 31.29 49.44 14.05
N GLY A 275 30.97 48.93 15.25
CA GLY A 275 30.31 49.72 16.30
C GLY A 275 31.23 50.36 17.34
N TYR A 276 32.35 49.72 17.69
CA TYR A 276 33.14 50.09 18.87
C TYR A 276 34.34 50.99 18.54
N LYS A 277 35.03 50.76 17.41
CA LYS A 277 36.25 51.50 17.09
C LYS A 277 35.94 52.88 16.50
N ASP A 278 34.95 52.99 15.64
CA ASP A 278 34.59 54.25 14.98
C ASP A 278 33.82 55.19 15.92
N GLY A 279 32.96 54.65 16.80
CA GLY A 279 32.24 55.44 17.80
C GLY A 279 33.16 56.08 18.85
N VAL A 280 34.14 55.32 19.36
CA VAL A 280 35.08 55.81 20.38
C VAL A 280 36.12 56.77 19.80
N THR A 281 36.68 56.46 18.63
CA THR A 281 37.70 57.33 17.99
C THR A 281 37.10 58.64 17.50
N SER A 282 35.86 58.60 16.98
CA SER A 282 35.10 59.81 16.67
C SER A 282 34.79 60.60 17.94
N GLY A 283 34.20 59.97 18.97
CA GLY A 283 33.88 60.65 20.22
C GLY A 283 35.08 61.36 20.87
N TYR A 284 36.25 60.73 20.89
CA TYR A 284 37.47 61.31 21.48
C TYR A 284 38.06 62.47 20.64
N SER A 285 38.04 62.36 19.31
CA SER A 285 38.58 63.38 18.41
C SER A 285 37.66 64.59 18.24
N PHE A 286 36.34 64.43 18.41
CA PHE A 286 35.36 65.52 18.33
C PHE A 286 35.13 66.20 19.69
N GLY A 287 35.13 65.44 20.80
CA GLY A 287 35.07 66.01 22.15
C GLY A 287 36.28 66.88 22.49
N SER A 288 37.47 66.49 22.04
CA SER A 288 38.69 67.31 22.18
C SER A 288 38.67 68.62 21.35
N ARG A 289 37.74 68.76 20.41
CA ARG A 289 37.56 69.96 19.56
C ARG A 289 36.29 70.76 19.89
N GLY A 290 35.59 70.42 20.97
CA GLY A 290 34.41 71.15 21.45
C GLY A 290 33.18 71.11 20.52
N LYS A 291 33.11 70.16 19.58
CA LYS A 291 31.97 70.03 18.65
C LYS A 291 30.80 69.29 19.28
N SER A 292 29.58 69.76 19.00
CA SER A 292 28.34 69.06 19.37
C SER A 292 28.23 67.72 18.65
N ILE A 293 27.57 66.74 19.29
CA ILE A 293 27.27 65.42 18.72
C ILE A 293 26.56 65.52 17.36
N ASP A 294 25.80 66.58 17.13
CA ASP A 294 25.02 66.80 15.90
C ASP A 294 25.86 67.22 14.68
N GLU A 295 27.12 67.61 14.88
CA GLU A 295 28.03 68.06 13.80
C GLU A 295 29.02 66.96 13.33
N VAL A 296 28.85 65.73 13.82
CA VAL A 296 29.83 64.64 13.67
C VAL A 296 29.32 63.56 12.71
N HIS A 297 30.01 63.41 11.58
CA HIS A 297 29.94 62.21 10.74
C HIS A 297 31.22 61.38 10.93
N PRO A 298 31.18 60.21 11.60
CA PRO A 298 32.35 59.36 11.78
C PRO A 298 32.99 58.97 10.44
N PRO A 299 34.32 58.93 10.33
CA PRO A 299 34.97 58.26 9.21
C PRO A 299 34.77 56.75 9.37
N VAL A 300 33.73 56.23 8.73
CA VAL A 300 33.53 54.79 8.58
C VAL A 300 34.64 54.27 7.65
N ASP A 301 35.46 53.30 8.07
CA ASP A 301 36.36 52.61 7.12
C ASP A 301 35.47 52.05 5.99
N GLU A 302 35.65 52.61 4.78
CA GLU A 302 34.83 52.34 3.59
C GLU A 302 34.76 50.83 3.25
N GLY A 303 35.67 50.02 3.80
CA GLY A 303 35.69 48.57 3.65
C GLY A 303 35.05 47.75 4.78
N ILE A 304 34.67 48.31 5.94
CA ILE A 304 34.14 47.50 7.07
C ILE A 304 32.79 46.90 6.73
N GLN A 305 31.91 47.63 6.07
CA GLN A 305 30.63 47.08 5.62
C GLN A 305 30.85 45.88 4.69
N SER A 306 31.82 45.97 3.77
CA SER A 306 32.22 44.85 2.92
C SER A 306 32.79 43.67 3.72
N LYS A 307 33.62 43.92 4.74
CA LYS A 307 34.16 42.88 5.65
C LYS A 307 33.06 42.21 6.49
N VAL A 308 32.06 42.95 6.96
CA VAL A 308 30.89 42.43 7.68
C VAL A 308 30.03 41.60 6.72
N LEU A 309 29.72 42.11 5.53
CA LEU A 309 28.96 41.38 4.51
C LEU A 309 29.66 40.09 4.09
N SER A 310 31.00 40.12 3.95
CA SER A 310 31.81 38.93 3.68
C SER A 310 31.76 37.90 4.82
N ALA A 311 31.85 38.35 6.08
CA ALA A 311 31.71 37.47 7.25
C ALA A 311 30.29 36.90 7.41
N VAL A 312 29.25 37.67 7.05
CA VAL A 312 27.86 37.17 7.04
C VAL A 312 27.69 36.13 5.93
N ARG A 313 28.24 36.38 4.74
CA ARG A 313 28.23 35.41 3.64
C ARG A 313 28.94 34.11 4.01
N SER A 314 30.03 34.18 4.78
CA SER A 314 30.76 32.98 5.21
C SER A 314 29.95 32.07 6.15
N ILE A 315 28.83 32.54 6.75
CA ILE A 315 27.91 31.67 7.51
C ILE A 315 27.11 30.77 6.55
N SER A 316 26.70 31.30 5.40
CA SER A 316 25.98 30.53 4.38
C SER A 316 26.86 29.45 3.73
N ASP A 317 28.18 29.68 3.71
CA ASP A 317 29.15 28.78 3.09
C ASP A 317 29.78 27.77 4.08
N VAL A 318 29.27 27.68 5.31
CA VAL A 318 29.80 26.74 6.32
C VAL A 318 29.55 25.31 5.90
N GLN A 319 30.64 24.56 5.70
CA GLN A 319 30.60 23.13 5.49
C GLN A 319 30.62 22.41 6.85
N PHE A 320 29.52 21.73 7.17
CA PHE A 320 29.41 20.98 8.41
C PHE A 320 29.97 19.58 8.24
N ARG A 321 30.99 19.23 9.04
CA ARG A 321 31.57 17.88 9.02
C ARG A 321 30.52 16.79 9.22
N LEU A 322 29.56 17.02 10.12
CA LEU A 322 28.45 16.10 10.35
C LEU A 322 27.62 15.84 9.07
N VAL A 323 27.39 16.88 8.26
CA VAL A 323 26.65 16.76 7.01
C VAL A 323 27.49 16.02 5.97
N SER A 324 28.79 16.30 5.89
CA SER A 324 29.73 15.58 5.01
C SER A 324 29.84 14.10 5.37
N ASP A 325 29.91 13.76 6.66
CA ASP A 325 29.98 12.37 7.15
C ASP A 325 28.69 11.59 6.80
N LEU A 326 27.52 12.25 6.86
CA LEU A 326 26.24 11.66 6.46
C LEU A 326 26.11 11.51 4.94
N GLN A 327 26.57 12.50 4.17
CA GLN A 327 26.57 12.42 2.71
C GLN A 327 27.51 11.33 2.18
N GLY A 328 28.64 11.11 2.87
CA GLY A 328 29.60 10.05 2.55
C GLY A 328 29.10 8.63 2.86
N ASN A 329 28.01 8.48 3.61
CA ASN A 329 27.46 7.17 3.98
C ASN A 329 25.91 7.14 3.91
N PRO A 330 25.34 7.06 2.68
CA PRO A 330 23.90 7.09 2.48
C PRO A 330 23.16 5.83 2.97
N GLN A 331 23.88 4.74 3.24
CA GLN A 331 23.33 3.45 3.69
C GLN A 331 23.62 3.18 5.17
N ILE A 332 23.78 4.24 5.97
CA ILE A 332 24.05 4.13 7.40
C ILE A 332 22.88 3.45 8.13
N SER A 333 23.18 2.43 8.95
CA SER A 333 22.15 1.73 9.72
C SER A 333 21.65 2.61 10.88
N LEU A 334 20.41 2.36 11.35
CA LEU A 334 19.82 3.13 12.44
C LEU A 334 20.68 3.15 13.73
N PRO A 335 21.27 2.03 14.20
CA PRO A 335 22.14 2.04 15.36
C PRO A 335 23.38 2.92 15.16
N GLU A 336 23.97 2.88 13.97
CA GLU A 336 25.17 3.64 13.64
C GLU A 336 24.87 5.14 13.51
N LEU A 337 23.72 5.49 12.92
CA LEU A 337 23.23 6.87 12.86
C LEU A 337 22.98 7.44 14.26
N LYS A 338 22.35 6.65 15.16
CA LYS A 338 22.16 7.01 16.57
C LYS A 338 23.50 7.23 17.27
N ARG A 339 24.48 6.36 17.04
CA ARG A 339 25.83 6.48 17.62
C ARG A 339 26.51 7.77 17.16
N LEU A 340 26.47 8.06 15.87
CA LEU A 340 27.06 9.25 15.26
C LEU A 340 26.38 10.53 15.77
N LEU A 341 25.07 10.53 15.96
CA LEU A 341 24.32 11.67 16.49
C LEU A 341 24.42 11.83 18.01
N ASN A 342 24.67 10.75 18.77
CA ASN A 342 24.82 10.81 20.23
C ASN A 342 26.27 10.94 20.71
N ALA A 343 27.27 10.65 19.88
CA ALA A 343 28.67 10.83 20.24
C ALA A 343 28.94 12.29 20.64
N ALA A 344 29.46 12.54 21.85
CA ALA A 344 29.79 13.89 22.29
C ALA A 344 30.73 14.55 21.27
N THR A 345 30.36 15.73 20.76
CA THR A 345 31.32 16.59 20.07
C THR A 345 32.42 16.92 21.08
N PRO A 346 33.71 16.60 20.82
CA PRO A 346 34.78 16.98 21.71
C PRO A 346 34.74 18.51 21.84
N SER A 347 34.37 18.98 23.03
CA SER A 347 34.43 20.39 23.39
C SER A 347 35.87 20.83 23.16
N ALA A 348 36.07 21.73 22.19
CA ALA A 348 37.34 22.43 22.05
C ALA A 348 37.55 23.21 23.35
N SER A 349 38.35 22.63 24.24
CA SER A 349 38.77 23.26 25.47
C SER A 349 39.41 24.61 25.14
N THR A 350 38.83 25.62 25.75
CA THR A 350 39.35 26.95 26.04
C THR A 350 40.88 26.98 26.02
N SER A 351 41.46 27.53 24.96
CA SER A 351 42.81 28.08 24.99
C SER A 351 42.82 29.38 24.18
N LEU A 352 42.07 30.36 24.70
CA LEU A 352 42.33 31.77 24.45
C LEU A 352 43.41 32.20 25.44
N LEU A 353 44.65 31.84 25.14
CA LEU A 353 45.82 32.50 25.71
C LEU A 353 46.28 33.55 24.71
N HIS A 354 46.24 34.79 25.19
CA HIS A 354 46.86 35.97 24.59
C HIS A 354 48.24 35.68 24.01
N PRO A 355 48.58 36.39 22.92
CA PRO A 355 49.91 36.96 22.84
C PRO A 355 49.81 38.46 22.56
N ASP A 356 50.29 39.24 23.52
CA ASP A 356 51.02 40.50 23.29
C ASP A 356 52.31 40.33 24.14
N PRO A 357 53.45 40.85 23.68
CA PRO A 357 53.65 42.29 23.45
C PRO A 357 53.91 42.70 22.00
#